data_AF-A0A9W5XZL6-F1
#
_entry.id   AF-A0A9W5XZL6-F1
#
_cell.length_a   1.000
_cell.length_b   1.000
_cell.length_c   1.000
_cell.angle_alpha   90.00
_cell.angle_beta   90.00
_cell.angle_gamma   90.00
#
_symmetry.space_group_name_H-M   'P 1'
#
loop_
_entity.id
_entity.type
_entity.pdbx_description
1 polymer ?
#
loop_
_entity_poly.entity_id
_entity_poly.type
_entity_poly.pdbx_seq_one_letter_code
_entity_poly.pdbx_strand_id
1 'polypeptide(L)' 'MFFVLRKLKKRFLTVEDAIEDFLIYFTNKNISINTRKSYESTLKLFSEFLEEECNITHTEAITEKTYENRYSLQESSI' A
#
# COMPACT_ATOMS: atom_id res chain seq x y z
N MET A 1 -28.29 -3.27 12.66
CA MET A 1 -26.90 -3.21 13.16
C MET A 1 -26.26 -1.95 12.57
N PHE A 2 -26.21 -0.88 13.35
CA PHE A 2 -25.73 0.43 12.91
C PHE A 2 -24.20 0.46 12.97
N PHE A 3 -23.51 0.32 11.84
CA PHE A 3 -22.13 0.77 11.75
C PHE A 3 -22.13 2.25 11.33
N VAL A 4 -22.28 3.11 12.35
CA VAL A 4 -22.07 4.55 12.22
C VAL A 4 -20.58 4.81 11.97
N LEU A 5 -20.34 5.47 10.83
CA LEU A 5 -19.16 6.21 10.41
C LEU A 5 -18.12 6.53 11.51
N ARG A 6 -16.90 6.07 11.30
CA ARG A 6 -15.69 6.80 11.73
C ARG A 6 -14.90 7.19 10.49
N LYS A 7 -15.23 8.33 9.88
CA LYS A 7 -14.25 9.10 9.11
C LYS A 7 -13.24 9.69 10.09
N LEU A 8 -12.38 8.83 10.64
CA LEU A 8 -11.14 9.31 11.21
C LEU A 8 -10.30 9.72 10.00
N LYS A 9 -9.84 10.96 9.98
CA LYS A 9 -8.69 11.37 9.18
C LYS A 9 -7.49 10.58 9.70
N LYS A 10 -7.41 9.28 9.37
CA LYS A 10 -6.28 8.42 9.74
C LYS A 10 -5.09 9.04 9.02
N ARG A 11 -4.18 9.64 9.79
CA ARG A 11 -2.79 9.73 9.35
C ARG A 11 -2.31 8.28 9.40
N PHE A 12 -2.17 7.67 8.22
CA PHE A 12 -1.48 6.39 8.14
C PHE A 12 -0.06 6.65 8.64
N LEU A 13 0.35 5.96 9.71
CA LEU A 13 1.70 6.13 10.22
C LEU A 13 2.66 5.33 9.35
N THR A 14 2.35 4.07 9.08
CA THR A 14 3.20 3.18 8.29
C THR A 14 2.55 2.80 6.96
N VAL A 15 3.38 2.33 6.02
CA VAL A 15 2.90 1.80 4.74
C VAL A 15 2.05 0.55 4.97
N GLU A 16 2.42 -0.31 5.91
CA GLU A 16 1.66 -1.50 6.32
C GLU A 16 0.25 -1.16 6.82
N ASP A 17 0.11 -0.12 7.66
CA ASP A 17 -1.19 0.34 8.16
C ASP A 17 -2.11 0.76 7.00
N ALA A 18 -1.54 1.41 5.99
CA ALA A 18 -2.27 1.84 4.79
C ALA A 18 -2.69 0.65 3.91
N ILE A 19 -1.83 -0.35 3.77
CA ILE A 19 -2.12 -1.59 3.02
C ILE A 19 -3.26 -2.36 3.72
N GLU A 20 -3.21 -2.49 5.04
CA GLU A 20 -4.23 -3.23 5.79
C GLU A 20 -5.61 -2.53 5.71
N ASP A 21 -5.65 -1.21 5.88
CA ASP A 21 -6.90 -0.43 5.73
C ASP A 21 -7.47 -0.53 4.31
N PHE A 22 -6.60 -0.53 3.29
CA PHE A 22 -6.99 -0.75 1.89
C PHE A 22 -7.59 -2.14 1.68
N LEU A 23 -6.98 -3.20 2.22
CA LEU A 23 -7.51 -4.56 2.11
C LEU A 23 -8.84 -4.75 2.87
N ILE A 24 -9.02 -4.06 4.01
CA ILE A 24 -10.30 -4.00 4.74
C ILE A 24 -11.37 -3.32 3.88
N TYR A 25 -11.06 -2.19 3.23
CA TYR A 25 -11.97 -1.52 2.33
C TYR A 25 -12.47 -2.43 1.18
N PHE A 26 -11.59 -3.27 0.62
CA PHE A 26 -11.95 -4.25 -0.40
C PHE A 26 -12.90 -5.35 0.12
N THR A 27 -12.81 -5.69 1.41
CA THR A 27 -13.72 -6.65 2.06
C THR A 27 -15.17 -6.14 2.05
N ASN A 28 -15.37 -4.83 2.15
CA ASN A 28 -16.70 -4.21 2.12
C ASN A 28 -17.29 -4.09 0.71
N LYS A 29 -16.51 -4.36 -0.35
CA LYS A 29 -16.93 -4.22 -1.76
C LYS A 29 -17.20 -5.54 -2.49
N ASN A 30 -17.25 -6.68 -1.79
CA ASN A 30 -17.47 -8.01 -2.38
C ASN A 30 -16.47 -8.36 -3.50
N ILE A 31 -15.24 -7.87 -3.39
CA ILE A 31 -14.18 -8.20 -4.35
C ILE A 31 -13.68 -9.62 -4.07
N SER A 32 -13.40 -10.38 -5.13
CA SER A 32 -13.05 -11.79 -5.00
C SER A 32 -11.83 -11.98 -4.09
N ILE A 33 -11.82 -13.06 -3.32
CA ILE A 33 -10.72 -13.42 -2.43
C ILE A 33 -9.39 -13.53 -3.21
N ASN A 34 -9.46 -14.04 -4.45
CA ASN A 34 -8.30 -14.16 -5.33
C ASN A 34 -7.72 -12.79 -5.70
N THR A 35 -8.60 -11.84 -6.03
CA THR A 35 -8.21 -10.46 -6.33
C THR A 35 -7.57 -9.80 -5.12
N ARG A 36 -8.14 -9.97 -3.91
CA ARG A 36 -7.57 -9.43 -2.67
C ARG A 36 -6.17 -9.99 -2.40
N LYS A 37 -5.98 -11.32 -2.55
CA LYS A 37 -4.67 -11.96 -2.38
C LYS A 37 -3.64 -11.42 -3.37
N SER A 38 -4.03 -11.23 -4.63
CA SER A 38 -3.15 -10.64 -5.64
C SER A 38 -2.71 -9.23 -5.24
N TYR A 39 -3.64 -8.37 -4.82
CA TYR A 39 -3.32 -7.03 -4.34
C TYR A 39 -2.43 -7.05 -3.09
N GLU A 40 -2.73 -7.90 -2.12
CA GLU A 40 -1.93 -8.04 -0.90
C GLU A 40 -0.47 -8.41 -1.23
N SER A 41 -0.25 -9.42 -2.06
CA SER A 41 1.10 -9.83 -2.46
C SER A 41 1.85 -8.71 -3.18
N THR A 42 1.22 -8.01 -4.12
CA THR A 42 1.87 -6.92 -4.85
C THR A 42 2.18 -5.73 -3.93
N LEU A 43 1.29 -5.41 -3.00
CA LEU A 43 1.48 -4.29 -2.06
C LEU A 43 2.56 -4.58 -1.02
N LYS A 44 2.68 -5.83 -0.54
CA LYS A 44 3.78 -6.25 0.34
C LYS A 44 5.14 -6.17 -0.34
N LEU A 45 5.25 -6.68 -1.57
CA LEU A 45 6.47 -6.53 -2.35
C LEU A 45 6.85 -5.05 -2.57
N PHE A 46 5.84 -4.19 -2.70
CA PHE A 46 6.08 -2.76 -2.83
C PHE A 46 6.50 -2.12 -1.50
N SER A 47 5.96 -2.55 -0.35
CA SER A 47 6.39 -2.02 0.94
C SER A 47 7.81 -2.45 1.30
N GLU A 48 8.18 -3.70 1.00
CA GLU A 48 9.56 -4.19 1.10
C GLU A 48 10.51 -3.34 0.24
N PHE A 49 10.16 -3.06 -1.01
CA PHE A 49 10.96 -2.15 -1.87
C PHE A 49 11.10 -0.75 -1.28
N LEU A 50 10.02 -0.19 -0.71
CA LEU A 50 10.06 1.14 -0.09
C LEU A 50 11.00 1.16 1.11
N GLU A 51 11.02 0.09 1.91
CA GLU A 51 11.91 -0.02 3.07
C GLU A 51 13.37 -0.24 2.65
N GLU A 52 13.63 -1.19 1.75
CA GLU A 52 15.00 -1.59 1.38
C GLU A 52 15.71 -0.56 0.48
N GLU A 53 15.04 -0.12 -0.58
CA GLU A 53 15.66 0.72 -1.61
C GLU A 53 15.49 2.22 -1.35
N CYS A 54 14.39 2.60 -0.70
CA CYS A 54 14.06 4.00 -0.46
C CYS A 54 14.20 4.41 1.02
N ASN A 55 14.37 3.46 1.95
CA ASN A 55 14.38 3.70 3.40
C ASN A 55 13.12 4.47 3.88
N ILE A 56 11.98 4.17 3.26
CA ILE A 56 10.67 4.77 3.52
C ILE A 56 9.77 3.75 4.21
N THR A 57 9.47 3.99 5.48
CA THR A 57 8.52 3.19 6.28
C THR A 57 7.21 3.93 6.56
N HIS A 58 7.21 5.26 6.40
CA HIS A 58 6.08 6.13 6.68
C HIS A 58 5.44 6.65 5.40
N THR A 59 4.10 6.66 5.34
CA THR A 59 3.38 7.11 4.13
C THR A 59 3.62 8.59 3.81
N GLU A 60 3.96 9.41 4.81
CA GLU A 60 4.25 10.84 4.62
C GLU A 60 5.58 11.08 3.87
N ALA A 61 6.47 10.10 3.86
CA ALA A 61 7.76 10.18 3.17
C ALA A 61 7.69 9.71 1.70
N ILE A 62 6.56 9.15 1.26
CA ILE A 62 6.34 8.76 -0.13
C ILE A 62 6.11 10.03 -0.96
N THR A 63 6.98 10.28 -1.92
CA THR A 63 6.88 11.43 -2.83
C THR A 63 6.80 10.96 -4.29
N GLU A 64 6.46 11.87 -5.21
CA GLU A 64 6.36 11.55 -6.64
C GLU A 64 7.67 10.93 -7.19
N LYS A 65 8.82 11.41 -6.69
CA LYS A 65 10.16 10.89 -7.02
C LYS A 65 10.37 9.42 -6.60
N THR A 66 9.69 8.96 -5.56
CA THR A 66 9.74 7.56 -5.11
C THR A 66 9.18 6.62 -6.18
N TYR A 67 8.16 7.07 -6.92
CA TYR A 67 7.57 6.28 -8.00
C TYR A 67 8.48 6.21 -9.23
N GLU A 68 9.13 7.32 -9.59
CA GLU A 68 10.07 7.38 -10.72
C GLU A 68 11.26 6.44 -10.52
N ASN A 69 11.81 6.37 -9.30
CA ASN A 69 12.95 5.50 -8.99
C ASN A 69 12.65 4.01 -9.24
N ARG A 70 11.42 3.57 -8.95
CA ARG A 70 10.99 2.18 -9.21
C ARG A 70 10.99 1.85 -10.71
N TYR A 71 10.59 2.78 -11.58
CA TYR A 71 10.59 2.55 -13.03
C TYR A 71 12.01 2.51 -13.60
N SER A 72 12.92 3.36 -13.10
CA SER A 72 14.32 3.37 -13.53
C SER A 72 15.08 2.09 -13.15
N LEU A 73 14.72 1.45 -12.03
CA LEU A 73 15.30 0.16 -11.62
C LEU A 73 14.79 -1.02 -12.45
N GLN A 74 13.59 -0.93 -13.04
CA GLN A 74 13.10 -1.98 -13.95
C GLN A 74 13.82 -1.98 -15.31
N GLU A 75 14.30 -0.84 -15.79
CA GLU A 75 15.07 -0.75 -17.04
C GLU A 75 16.52 -1.23 -16.90
N SER A 76 17.06 -1.28 -15.68
CA SER A 76 18.46 -1.64 -15.42
C SER A 76 18.71 -3.15 -15.29
N SER A 77 17.65 -3.98 -15.33
CA SER A 77 17.72 -5.43 -15.17
C SER A 77 17.34 -6.21 -16.43
N ILE A 78 17.32 -5.56 -17.60
CA ILE A 78 17.13 -6.16 -18.94
C ILE A 78 18.47 -6.21 -19.67
#